data_AF-A0A2D8M638-F1
#
_entry.id   AF-A0A2D8M638-F1
#
_cell.length_a   1.000
_cell.length_b   1.000
_cell.length_c   1.000
_cell.angle_alpha   90.00
_cell.angle_beta   90.00
_cell.angle_gamma   90.00
#
_symmetry.space_group_name_H-M   'P 1'
#
loop_
_entity.id
_entity.type
_entity.pdbx_description
1 polymer ?
#
loop_
_entity_poly.entity_id
_entity_poly.type
_entity_poly.pdbx_seq_one_letter_code
_entity_poly.pdbx_strand_id
1 'polypeptide(L)'
;MSKKSEQTLPKKDSSTNNETVDLGFSMRMDENQPEPQIPVDLFAIRPDTKGPKSIGVLLILGALVLFFQAYGDVGLHLSEDLSNEEVELILEVPNSQGDGSTELTVEQYQTFHDAARDSGGYALRGFGLVAASLLLFVGGIMLLFLNGLGAKLSLAGAVIGLVTGIAGSLLVKGAADTHLVGVLLFTYEVYSYLCGVCMIMCAGMAALPLINARARMALYPENRVVLEQE
;
A
#
# COMPACT_ATOMS: atom_id res chain seq x y z
N MET A 1 60.49 -19.92 -77.31
CA MET A 1 59.62 -19.68 -76.13
C MET A 1 58.18 -19.87 -76.60
N SER A 2 57.61 -21.06 -76.49
CA SER A 2 56.93 -21.64 -75.32
C SER A 2 55.63 -20.93 -74.92
N LYS A 3 54.51 -21.67 -75.08
CA LYS A 3 53.15 -21.52 -74.52
C LYS A 3 52.26 -20.44 -75.18
N LYS A 4 50.96 -20.65 -75.47
CA LYS A 4 50.00 -21.72 -75.13
C LYS A 4 48.72 -21.58 -76.00
N SER A 5 48.18 -22.74 -76.39
CA SER A 5 46.80 -23.16 -76.73
C SER A 5 45.73 -22.12 -77.17
N GLU A 6 45.07 -22.28 -78.34
CA GLU A 6 43.90 -23.17 -78.59
C GLU A 6 42.64 -22.62 -77.87
N GLN A 7 41.44 -22.50 -78.43
CA GLN A 7 40.83 -22.73 -79.73
C GLN A 7 39.42 -22.12 -79.64
N THR A 8 38.92 -21.61 -80.77
CA THR A 8 37.52 -21.62 -81.23
C THR A 8 36.36 -21.46 -80.24
N LEU A 9 35.58 -20.39 -80.48
CA LEU A 9 34.13 -20.34 -80.26
C LEU A 9 33.44 -21.60 -80.79
N PRO A 10 32.34 -22.02 -80.13
CA PRO A 10 31.11 -22.18 -80.89
C PRO A 10 29.90 -21.51 -80.23
N LYS A 11 29.09 -20.86 -81.08
CA LYS A 11 27.69 -20.52 -80.78
C LYS A 11 26.89 -21.82 -80.62
N LYS A 12 26.04 -21.92 -79.60
CA LYS A 12 24.68 -22.48 -79.74
C LYS A 12 23.80 -22.11 -78.54
N ASP A 13 22.58 -21.69 -78.86
CA ASP A 13 21.49 -21.36 -77.95
C ASP A 13 21.14 -22.52 -77.01
N SER A 14 20.84 -22.21 -75.75
CA SER A 14 19.76 -22.85 -74.97
C SER A 14 19.71 -22.33 -73.54
N SER A 15 18.54 -21.80 -73.18
CA SER A 15 17.92 -21.80 -71.85
C SER A 15 18.81 -21.47 -70.64
N THR A 16 18.68 -20.27 -70.09
CA THR A 16 18.65 -20.16 -68.62
C THR A 16 17.79 -18.97 -68.21
N ASN A 17 16.77 -19.30 -67.43
CA ASN A 17 15.75 -18.43 -66.87
C ASN A 17 16.37 -17.26 -66.11
N ASN A 18 16.01 -16.03 -66.49
CA ASN A 18 15.92 -14.90 -65.56
C ASN A 18 14.46 -14.45 -65.60
N GLU A 19 13.61 -15.25 -64.97
CA GLU A 19 12.31 -14.78 -64.50
C GLU A 19 12.60 -13.71 -63.44
N THR A 20 12.55 -12.45 -63.86
CA THR A 20 12.21 -11.38 -62.93
C THR A 20 10.85 -11.75 -62.37
N VAL A 21 10.83 -12.24 -61.13
CA VAL A 21 9.59 -12.52 -60.40
C VAL A 21 8.91 -11.17 -60.20
N ASP A 22 8.05 -10.82 -61.14
CA ASP A 22 7.09 -9.75 -61.00
C ASP A 22 6.08 -10.24 -59.96
N LEU A 23 6.35 -9.97 -58.70
CA LEU A 23 5.41 -10.17 -57.61
C LEU A 23 4.26 -9.18 -57.86
N GLY A 24 3.30 -9.59 -58.70
CA GLY A 24 2.13 -8.83 -59.17
C GLY A 24 1.17 -8.38 -58.07
N PHE A 25 1.63 -8.28 -56.83
CA PHE A 25 0.97 -7.64 -55.72
C PHE A 25 1.31 -6.15 -55.72
N SER A 26 0.75 -5.40 -56.68
CA SER A 26 0.51 -3.98 -56.47
C SER A 26 -0.56 -3.89 -55.38
N MET A 27 -0.13 -3.58 -54.16
CA MET A 27 -1.04 -3.24 -53.06
C MET A 27 -1.66 -1.89 -53.39
N ARG A 28 -2.66 -1.89 -54.30
CA ARG A 28 -3.52 -0.73 -54.50
C ARG A 28 -4.37 -0.62 -53.24
N MET A 29 -4.03 0.35 -52.40
CA MET A 29 -4.99 0.81 -51.40
C MET A 29 -6.20 1.32 -52.16
N ASP A 30 -7.34 0.63 -51.99
CA ASP A 30 -8.62 1.13 -52.44
C ASP A 30 -8.91 2.37 -51.59
N GLU A 31 -8.97 3.55 -52.21
CA GLU A 31 -9.34 4.80 -51.53
C GLU A 31 -10.76 4.73 -50.94
N ASN A 32 -11.55 3.71 -51.31
CA ASN A 32 -12.84 3.40 -50.70
C ASN A 32 -12.77 2.36 -49.58
N GLN A 33 -11.58 1.95 -49.11
CA GLN A 33 -11.50 1.19 -47.86
C GLN A 33 -12.03 2.10 -46.74
N PRO A 34 -13.10 1.70 -46.03
CA PRO A 34 -13.55 2.46 -44.88
C PRO A 34 -12.39 2.52 -43.91
N GLU A 35 -11.95 3.74 -43.56
CA GLU A 35 -10.90 3.92 -42.56
C GLU A 35 -11.25 3.06 -41.34
N PRO A 36 -10.28 2.31 -40.78
CA PRO A 36 -10.53 1.51 -39.60
C PRO A 36 -11.00 2.45 -38.49
N GLN A 37 -12.33 2.51 -38.31
CA GLN A 37 -12.95 3.32 -37.28
C GLN A 37 -12.46 2.76 -35.96
N ILE A 38 -11.54 3.48 -35.32
CA ILE A 38 -11.09 3.14 -33.98
C ILE A 38 -12.36 3.12 -33.13
N PRO A 39 -12.74 1.96 -32.55
CA PRO A 39 -13.97 1.90 -31.79
C PRO A 39 -13.84 2.94 -30.68
N VAL A 40 -14.78 3.89 -30.65
CA VAL A 40 -14.85 5.00 -29.68
C VAL A 40 -14.81 4.54 -28.21
N ASP A 41 -15.04 3.25 -27.96
CA ASP A 41 -14.98 2.59 -26.66
C ASP A 41 -13.58 2.06 -26.28
N LEU A 42 -12.56 2.18 -27.15
CA LEU A 42 -11.19 1.72 -26.85
C LEU A 42 -10.53 2.55 -25.74
N PHE A 43 -10.88 3.83 -25.63
CA PHE A 43 -10.37 4.76 -24.61
C PHE A 43 -11.40 5.13 -23.54
N ALA A 44 -12.59 4.53 -23.56
CA ALA A 44 -13.61 4.84 -22.58
C ALA A 44 -13.22 4.29 -21.21
N ILE A 45 -13.05 5.20 -20.24
CA ILE A 45 -12.73 4.84 -18.87
C ILE A 45 -13.98 4.17 -18.26
N ARG A 46 -13.94 2.85 -18.07
CA ARG A 46 -15.06 2.11 -17.46
C ARG A 46 -15.00 2.16 -15.92
N PRO A 47 -16.14 2.37 -15.23
CA PRO A 47 -16.19 2.38 -13.78
C PRO A 47 -15.76 1.02 -13.23
N ASP A 48 -14.82 1.03 -12.28
CA ASP A 48 -14.39 -0.17 -11.58
C ASP A 48 -15.04 -0.24 -10.19
N THR A 49 -16.00 -1.15 -10.05
CA THR A 49 -16.72 -1.38 -8.79
C THR A 49 -16.00 -2.39 -7.87
N LYS A 50 -15.05 -3.16 -8.39
CA LYS A 50 -14.35 -4.20 -7.60
C LYS A 50 -13.21 -3.59 -6.80
N GLY A 51 -12.48 -2.64 -7.38
CA GLY A 51 -11.39 -1.94 -6.69
C GLY A 51 -11.80 -1.33 -5.35
N PRO A 52 -12.78 -0.40 -5.30
CA PRO A 52 -13.24 0.20 -4.04
C PRO A 52 -13.74 -0.82 -3.01
N LYS A 53 -14.44 -1.87 -3.46
CA LYS A 53 -14.94 -2.92 -2.57
C LYS A 53 -13.81 -3.73 -1.94
N SER A 54 -12.80 -4.11 -2.73
CA SER A 54 -11.62 -4.82 -2.21
C SER A 54 -10.85 -3.99 -1.20
N ILE A 55 -10.69 -2.69 -1.48
CA ILE A 55 -10.08 -1.74 -0.55
C ILE A 55 -10.92 -1.64 0.73
N GLY A 56 -12.25 -1.59 0.62
CA GLY A 56 -13.16 -1.60 1.77
C GLY A 56 -12.93 -2.80 2.69
N VAL A 57 -12.79 -4.01 2.15
CA VAL A 57 -12.49 -5.23 2.93
C VAL A 57 -11.13 -5.12 3.64
N LEU A 58 -10.09 -4.68 2.92
CA LEU A 58 -8.74 -4.50 3.48
C LEU A 58 -8.73 -3.49 4.63
N LEU A 59 -9.47 -2.37 4.49
CA LEU A 59 -9.58 -1.35 5.52
C LEU A 59 -10.35 -1.84 6.75
N ILE A 60 -11.39 -2.66 6.56
CA ILE A 60 -12.12 -3.28 7.69
C ILE A 60 -11.19 -4.22 8.47
N LEU A 61 -10.44 -5.08 7.79
CA LEU A 61 -9.48 -5.98 8.46
C LEU A 61 -8.38 -5.19 9.16
N GLY A 62 -7.83 -4.16 8.51
CA GLY A 62 -6.86 -3.25 9.12
C GLY A 62 -7.42 -2.53 10.35
N ALA A 63 -8.66 -2.07 10.29
CA ALA A 63 -9.33 -1.41 11.41
C ALA A 63 -9.47 -2.34 12.62
N LEU A 64 -9.79 -3.62 12.41
CA LEU A 64 -9.85 -4.60 13.51
C LEU A 64 -8.49 -4.79 14.17
N VAL A 65 -7.42 -4.94 13.39
CA VAL A 65 -6.05 -5.08 13.93
C VAL A 65 -5.67 -3.83 14.74
N LEU A 66 -5.94 -2.63 14.20
CA LEU A 66 -5.68 -1.38 14.90
C LEU A 66 -6.50 -1.24 16.18
N PHE A 67 -7.75 -1.72 16.17
CA PHE A 67 -8.62 -1.68 17.35
C PHE A 67 -8.07 -2.55 18.49
N PHE A 68 -7.58 -3.76 18.20
CA PHE A 68 -6.95 -4.61 19.22
C PHE A 68 -5.70 -3.96 19.83
N GLN A 69 -4.86 -3.36 18.99
CA GLN A 69 -3.71 -2.61 19.46
C GLN A 69 -4.13 -1.42 20.35
N ALA A 70 -5.11 -0.64 19.89
CA ALA A 70 -5.61 0.51 20.63
C ALA A 70 -6.21 0.11 21.99
N TYR A 71 -6.88 -1.04 22.05
CA TYR A 71 -7.40 -1.59 23.30
C TYR A 71 -6.28 -1.87 24.31
N GLY A 72 -5.15 -2.44 23.87
CA GLY A 72 -3.98 -2.64 24.73
C GLY A 72 -3.40 -1.31 25.24
N ASP A 73 -3.23 -0.33 24.36
CA ASP A 73 -2.73 1.00 24.73
C ASP A 73 -3.66 1.72 25.73
N VAL A 74 -4.99 1.61 25.56
CA VAL A 74 -5.97 2.15 26.52
C VAL A 74 -5.91 1.40 27.84
N GLY A 75 -5.75 0.08 27.82
CA GLY A 75 -5.56 -0.72 29.03
C GLY A 75 -4.35 -0.25 29.84
N LEU A 76 -3.20 -0.08 29.19
CA LEU A 76 -1.99 0.45 29.82
C LEU A 76 -2.18 1.86 30.38
N HIS A 77 -2.95 2.72 29.70
CA HIS A 77 -3.23 4.05 30.23
C HIS A 77 -4.10 4.03 31.50
N LEU A 78 -5.06 3.10 31.59
CA LEU A 78 -6.00 3.01 32.70
C LEU A 78 -5.43 2.29 33.92
N SER A 79 -4.40 1.47 33.74
CA SER A 79 -3.69 0.82 34.84
C SER A 79 -2.67 1.76 35.47
N GLU A 80 -2.86 2.09 36.75
CA GLU A 80 -1.86 2.85 37.54
C GLU A 80 -0.59 2.04 37.70
N ASP A 81 -0.68 0.84 38.29
CA ASP A 81 0.42 -0.11 38.39
C ASP A 81 0.03 -1.44 37.74
N LEU A 82 1.00 -2.11 37.12
CA LEU A 82 0.86 -3.50 36.67
C LEU A 82 1.17 -4.46 37.82
N SER A 83 0.63 -5.68 37.80
CA SER A 83 1.02 -6.68 38.81
C SER A 83 2.47 -7.12 38.60
N ASN A 84 3.19 -7.43 39.68
CA ASN A 84 4.58 -7.86 39.57
C ASN A 84 4.71 -9.13 38.73
N GLU A 85 3.76 -10.06 38.84
CA GLU A 85 3.73 -11.27 38.03
C GLU A 85 3.51 -10.98 36.53
N GLU A 86 2.69 -9.98 36.20
CA GLU A 86 2.46 -9.54 34.82
C GLU A 86 3.72 -8.89 34.23
N VAL A 87 4.40 -8.06 35.01
CA VAL A 87 5.66 -7.44 34.60
C VAL A 87 6.77 -8.47 34.45
N GLU A 88 6.89 -9.43 35.36
CA GLU A 88 7.87 -10.53 35.24
C GLU A 88 7.65 -11.34 33.96
N LEU A 89 6.39 -11.61 33.60
CA LEU A 89 6.05 -12.29 32.33
C LEU A 89 6.45 -11.44 31.11
N ILE A 90 6.22 -10.13 31.15
CA ILE A 90 6.64 -9.20 30.09
C ILE A 90 8.16 -9.16 29.96
N LEU A 91 8.89 -9.25 31.08
CA LEU A 91 10.34 -9.16 31.15
C LEU A 91 11.05 -10.50 30.89
N GLU A 92 10.39 -11.65 31.00
CA GLU A 92 10.96 -12.98 30.78
C GLU A 92 11.63 -13.10 29.39
N VAL A 93 10.92 -12.69 28.35
CA VAL A 93 11.37 -12.81 26.95
C VAL A 93 12.48 -11.81 26.61
N PRO A 94 12.40 -10.51 26.98
CA PRO A 94 13.50 -9.56 26.81
C PRO A 94 14.75 -9.91 27.62
N ASN A 95 14.61 -10.30 28.90
CA ASN A 95 15.75 -10.62 29.75
C ASN A 95 16.47 -11.89 29.30
N SER A 96 15.75 -12.91 28.82
CA SER A 96 16.35 -14.13 28.25
C SER A 96 17.07 -13.92 26.91
N GLN A 97 16.74 -12.84 26.18
CA GLN A 97 17.38 -12.46 24.91
C GLN A 97 18.49 -11.43 25.09
N GLY A 98 18.65 -10.86 26.29
CA GLY A 98 19.72 -9.93 26.61
C GLY A 98 21.10 -10.60 26.66
N ASP A 99 22.16 -9.80 26.69
CA ASP A 99 23.55 -10.29 26.79
C ASP A 99 23.93 -10.74 28.23
N GLY A 100 22.98 -10.74 29.15
CA GLY A 100 23.17 -11.06 30.57
C GLY A 100 23.92 -10.01 31.39
N SER A 101 24.26 -8.85 30.81
CA SER A 101 25.02 -7.79 31.51
C SER A 101 24.13 -6.77 32.23
N THR A 102 22.86 -6.62 31.81
CA THR A 102 21.90 -5.69 32.40
C THR A 102 20.50 -6.30 32.35
N GLU A 103 20.05 -6.94 33.42
CA GLU A 103 18.68 -7.45 33.54
C GLU A 103 17.73 -6.30 33.91
N LEU A 104 16.60 -6.18 33.21
CA LEU A 104 15.56 -5.25 33.61
C LEU A 104 14.85 -5.78 34.85
N THR A 105 14.72 -4.93 35.86
CA THR A 105 13.93 -5.24 37.05
C THR A 105 12.49 -4.79 36.89
N VAL A 106 11.59 -5.35 37.70
CA VAL A 106 10.18 -4.96 37.74
C VAL A 106 10.03 -3.47 38.04
N GLU A 107 10.83 -2.93 38.96
CA GLU A 107 10.79 -1.52 39.34
C GLU A 107 11.20 -0.58 38.20
N GLN A 108 12.18 -0.98 37.38
CA GLN A 108 12.58 -0.21 36.20
C GLN A 108 11.45 -0.17 35.17
N TYR A 109 10.77 -1.30 34.95
CA TYR A 109 9.63 -1.36 34.04
C TYR A 109 8.44 -0.54 34.54
N GLN A 110 8.12 -0.60 35.84
CA GLN A 110 7.06 0.23 36.43
C GLN A 110 7.38 1.73 36.30
N THR A 111 8.63 2.12 36.56
CA THR A 111 9.07 3.52 36.36
C THR A 111 8.89 3.98 34.91
N PHE A 112 9.21 3.11 33.95
CA PHE A 112 8.93 3.35 32.53
C PHE A 112 7.43 3.48 32.26
N HIS A 113 6.62 2.55 32.77
CA HIS A 113 5.17 2.52 32.57
C HIS A 113 4.53 3.80 33.10
N ASP A 114 4.90 4.24 34.30
CA ASP A 114 4.46 5.49 34.88
C ASP A 114 4.87 6.70 34.05
N ALA A 115 6.14 6.77 33.63
CA ALA A 115 6.61 7.87 32.79
C ALA A 115 5.88 7.92 31.43
N ALA A 116 5.62 6.75 30.82
CA ALA A 116 4.88 6.64 29.57
C ALA A 116 3.39 7.02 29.74
N ARG A 117 2.78 6.70 30.88
CA ARG A 117 1.41 7.10 31.23
C ARG A 117 1.30 8.60 31.50
N ASP A 118 2.20 9.15 32.30
CA ASP A 118 2.25 10.57 32.67
C ASP A 118 2.57 11.48 31.48
N SER A 119 3.40 11.01 30.53
CA SER A 119 3.62 11.71 29.27
C SER A 119 2.36 11.84 28.41
N GLY A 120 1.29 11.08 28.73
CA GLY A 120 0.07 10.97 27.94
C GLY A 120 0.25 10.13 26.67
N GLY A 121 1.40 9.46 26.50
CA GLY A 121 1.70 8.67 25.31
C GLY A 121 0.68 7.56 25.05
N TYR A 122 0.37 6.75 26.07
CA TYR A 122 -0.65 5.69 25.97
C TYR A 122 -2.05 6.25 25.68
N ALA A 123 -2.44 7.36 26.31
CA ALA A 123 -3.74 7.98 26.08
C ALA A 123 -3.89 8.49 24.64
N LEU A 124 -2.91 9.27 24.18
CA LEU A 124 -2.92 9.87 22.85
C LEU A 124 -2.93 8.79 21.76
N ARG A 125 -2.09 7.78 21.93
CA ARG A 125 -2.01 6.64 21.01
C ARG A 125 -3.28 5.80 21.07
N GLY A 126 -3.70 5.37 22.25
CA GLY A 126 -4.84 4.48 22.44
C GLY A 126 -6.15 5.10 21.96
N PHE A 127 -6.59 6.22 22.56
CA PHE A 127 -7.85 6.86 22.16
C PHE A 127 -7.83 7.37 20.71
N GLY A 128 -6.68 7.85 20.24
CA GLY A 128 -6.51 8.25 18.85
C GLY A 128 -6.70 7.10 17.88
N LEU A 129 -6.09 5.94 18.15
CA LEU A 129 -6.22 4.74 17.33
C LEU A 129 -7.63 4.10 17.44
N VAL A 130 -8.30 4.21 18.60
CA VAL A 130 -9.73 3.83 18.71
C VAL A 130 -10.58 4.70 17.77
N ALA A 131 -10.42 6.03 17.81
CA ALA A 131 -11.18 6.91 16.92
C ALA A 131 -10.86 6.63 15.43
N ALA A 132 -9.58 6.43 15.10
CA ALA A 132 -9.14 6.10 13.75
C ALA A 132 -9.71 4.77 13.25
N SER A 133 -9.65 3.71 14.06
CA SER A 133 -10.17 2.39 13.71
C SER A 133 -11.69 2.41 13.48
N LEU A 134 -12.45 3.15 14.30
CA LEU A 134 -13.89 3.32 14.08
C LEU A 134 -14.20 4.02 12.75
N LEU A 135 -13.48 5.09 12.42
CA LEU A 135 -13.64 5.80 11.15
C LEU A 135 -13.28 4.92 9.94
N LEU A 136 -12.20 4.15 10.05
CA LEU A 136 -11.77 3.19 9.02
C LEU A 136 -12.78 2.04 8.85
N PHE A 137 -13.34 1.55 9.95
CA PHE A 137 -14.34 0.48 9.92
C PHE A 137 -15.63 0.95 9.24
N VAL A 138 -16.18 2.09 9.67
CA VAL A 138 -17.40 2.68 9.08
C VAL A 138 -17.15 3.07 7.62
N GLY A 139 -16.02 3.72 7.33
CA GLY A 139 -15.65 4.11 5.97
C GLY A 139 -15.43 2.90 5.06
N GLY A 140 -14.85 1.83 5.58
CA GLY A 140 -14.69 0.54 4.90
C GLY A 140 -16.03 -0.11 4.54
N ILE A 141 -17.00 -0.12 5.47
CA ILE A 141 -18.36 -0.60 5.20
C ILE A 141 -19.03 0.24 4.11
N MET A 142 -18.92 1.57 4.20
CA MET A 142 -19.49 2.47 3.18
C MET A 142 -18.87 2.26 1.79
N LEU A 143 -17.58 1.93 1.71
CA LEU A 143 -16.92 1.56 0.46
C LEU A 143 -17.46 0.26 -0.16
N LEU A 144 -17.92 -0.70 0.64
CA LEU A 144 -18.59 -1.91 0.13
C LEU A 144 -19.89 -1.56 -0.62
N PHE A 145 -20.57 -0.51 -0.16
CA PHE A 145 -21.76 0.06 -0.78
C PHE A 145 -21.45 1.12 -1.86
N LEU A 146 -20.18 1.29 -2.24
CA LEU A 146 -19.72 2.28 -3.23
C LEU A 146 -20.11 3.72 -2.89
N ASN A 147 -20.25 4.04 -1.60
CA ASN A 147 -20.55 5.40 -1.17
C ASN A 147 -19.27 6.25 -1.12
N GLY A 148 -19.21 7.33 -1.92
CA GLY A 148 -18.08 8.26 -1.98
C GLY A 148 -17.65 8.87 -0.65
N LEU A 149 -18.58 9.00 0.30
CA LEU A 149 -18.28 9.45 1.66
C LEU A 149 -17.39 8.44 2.43
N GLY A 150 -17.50 7.15 2.13
CA GLY A 150 -16.69 6.11 2.77
C GLY A 150 -15.19 6.32 2.54
N ALA A 151 -14.80 6.67 1.32
CA ALA A 151 -13.40 6.96 0.99
C ALA A 151 -12.85 8.18 1.77
N LYS A 152 -13.65 9.25 1.87
CA LYS A 152 -13.27 10.47 2.61
C LYS A 152 -13.16 10.20 4.11
N LEU A 153 -14.11 9.43 4.66
CA LEU A 153 -14.14 9.08 6.08
C LEU A 153 -12.95 8.19 6.45
N SER A 154 -12.67 7.17 5.65
CA SER A 154 -11.50 6.30 5.84
C SER A 154 -10.20 7.08 5.76
N LEU A 155 -10.08 8.04 4.82
CA LEU A 155 -8.88 8.87 4.71
C LEU A 155 -8.70 9.77 5.94
N ALA A 156 -9.79 10.39 6.43
CA ALA A 156 -9.74 11.19 7.64
C ALA A 156 -9.33 10.35 8.86
N GLY A 157 -9.90 9.15 9.01
CA GLY A 157 -9.52 8.20 10.06
C GLY A 157 -8.05 7.79 9.99
N ALA A 158 -7.54 7.48 8.79
CA ALA A 158 -6.14 7.15 8.59
C ALA A 158 -5.19 8.30 8.96
N VAL A 159 -5.54 9.54 8.61
CA VAL A 159 -4.74 10.73 8.95
C VAL A 159 -4.75 10.97 10.45
N ILE A 160 -5.91 10.88 11.11
CA ILE A 160 -6.00 11.01 12.56
C ILE A 160 -5.12 9.96 13.23
N GLY A 161 -5.28 8.68 12.85
CA GLY A 161 -4.50 7.59 13.43
C GLY A 161 -3.00 7.72 13.14
N LEU A 162 -2.60 8.30 12.00
CA LEU A 162 -1.20 8.56 11.69
C LEU A 162 -0.63 9.61 12.64
N VAL A 163 -1.33 10.73 12.82
CA VAL A 163 -0.87 11.82 13.69
C VAL A 163 -0.84 11.36 15.15
N THR A 164 -1.93 10.77 15.65
CA THR A 164 -2.01 10.32 17.05
C THR A 164 -1.12 9.11 17.31
N GLY A 165 -1.03 8.19 16.36
CA GLY A 165 -0.20 7.00 16.45
C GLY A 165 1.29 7.34 16.49
N ILE A 166 1.77 8.22 15.60
CA ILE A 166 3.17 8.66 15.61
C ILE A 166 3.46 9.50 16.86
N ALA A 167 2.64 10.51 17.15
CA ALA A 167 2.88 11.38 18.30
C ALA A 167 2.88 10.60 19.62
N GLY A 168 1.88 9.73 19.84
CA GLY A 168 1.82 8.89 21.02
C GLY A 168 2.97 7.87 21.10
N SER A 169 3.36 7.28 19.96
CA SER A 169 4.51 6.36 19.91
C SER A 169 5.83 7.05 20.25
N LEU A 170 6.02 8.30 19.82
CA LEU A 170 7.22 9.07 20.15
C LEU A 170 7.29 9.42 21.64
N LEU A 171 6.14 9.70 22.29
CA LEU A 171 6.08 9.94 23.73
C LEU A 171 6.42 8.68 24.54
N VAL A 172 5.84 7.53 24.16
CA VAL A 172 6.16 6.23 24.80
C VAL A 172 7.63 5.86 24.56
N LYS A 173 8.16 6.07 23.34
CA LYS A 173 9.59 5.87 23.05
C LYS A 173 10.47 6.77 23.90
N GLY A 174 10.08 8.04 24.08
CA GLY A 174 10.82 8.98 24.92
C GLY A 174 10.95 8.49 26.37
N ALA A 175 9.89 7.91 26.94
CA ALA A 175 9.94 7.27 28.26
C ALA A 175 10.78 5.99 28.25
N ALA A 176 10.76 5.22 27.16
CA ALA A 176 11.59 4.02 27.01
C ALA A 176 13.10 4.39 26.97
N ASP A 177 13.46 5.44 26.24
CA ASP A 177 14.85 5.89 26.09
C ASP A 177 15.45 6.38 27.43
N THR A 178 14.62 6.82 28.39
CA THR A 178 15.09 7.28 29.71
C THR A 178 15.17 6.19 30.76
N HIS A 179 14.37 5.13 30.67
CA HIS A 179 14.19 4.15 31.74
C HIS A 179 14.48 2.70 31.35
N LEU A 180 14.51 2.38 30.06
CA LEU A 180 14.74 1.02 29.57
C LEU A 180 16.09 0.91 28.87
N VAL A 181 16.62 -0.31 28.84
CA VAL A 181 17.87 -0.66 28.17
C VAL A 181 17.70 -1.98 27.40
N GLY A 182 18.64 -2.25 26.50
CA GLY A 182 18.70 -3.54 25.79
C GLY A 182 17.54 -3.79 24.82
N VAL A 183 17.06 -5.03 24.79
CA VAL A 183 16.09 -5.53 23.78
C VAL A 183 14.73 -4.85 23.88
N LEU A 184 14.31 -4.46 25.09
CA LEU A 184 12.99 -3.86 25.28
C LEU A 184 12.91 -2.44 24.72
N LEU A 185 13.97 -1.63 24.88
CA LEU A 185 14.07 -0.30 24.24
C LEU A 185 13.97 -0.44 22.71
N PHE A 186 14.75 -1.36 22.14
CA PHE A 186 14.72 -1.61 20.70
C PHE A 186 13.32 -2.04 20.21
N THR A 187 12.61 -2.83 21.01
CA THR A 187 11.24 -3.24 20.70
C THR A 187 10.29 -2.05 20.61
N TYR A 188 10.32 -1.11 21.56
CA TYR A 188 9.52 0.11 21.51
C TYR A 188 9.90 1.02 20.34
N GLU A 189 11.18 1.08 19.99
CA GLU A 189 11.64 1.79 18.80
C GLU A 189 11.06 1.20 17.50
N VAL A 190 11.19 -0.12 17.31
CA VAL A 190 10.63 -0.82 16.14
C VAL A 190 9.11 -0.65 16.08
N TYR A 191 8.43 -0.72 17.22
CA TYR A 191 6.98 -0.58 17.30
C TYR A 191 6.51 0.82 16.88
N SER A 192 7.28 1.85 17.21
CA SER A 192 7.04 3.22 16.75
C SER A 192 7.13 3.34 15.23
N TYR A 193 8.16 2.76 14.61
CA TYR A 193 8.30 2.78 13.15
C TYR A 193 7.22 1.96 12.44
N LEU A 194 6.91 0.77 12.97
CA LEU A 194 5.89 -0.12 12.44
C LEU A 194 4.51 0.56 12.42
N CYS A 195 4.16 1.29 13.49
CA CYS A 195 2.93 2.06 13.57
C CYS A 195 2.88 3.18 12.50
N GLY A 196 3.98 3.90 12.30
CA GLY A 196 4.05 4.92 11.24
C GLY A 196 3.83 4.34 9.84
N VAL A 197 4.53 3.25 9.50
CA VAL A 197 4.43 2.60 8.19
C VAL A 197 3.04 2.04 7.95
N CYS A 198 2.42 1.39 8.94
CA CYS A 198 1.09 0.81 8.77
C CYS A 198 0.03 1.90 8.56
N MET A 199 0.10 3.03 9.28
CA MET A 199 -0.85 4.13 9.11
C MET A 199 -0.69 4.83 7.76
N ILE A 200 0.55 4.99 7.27
CA ILE A 200 0.80 5.49 5.90
C ILE A 200 0.18 4.56 4.87
N MET A 201 0.34 3.24 5.04
CA MET A 201 -0.27 2.25 4.15
C MET A 201 -1.80 2.34 4.18
N CYS A 202 -2.41 2.47 5.36
CA CYS A 202 -3.87 2.68 5.50
C CYS A 202 -4.32 3.96 4.79
N ALA A 203 -3.59 5.07 4.93
CA ALA A 203 -3.89 6.33 4.25
C ALA A 203 -3.77 6.20 2.73
N GLY A 204 -2.73 5.52 2.24
CA GLY A 204 -2.55 5.22 0.83
C GLY A 204 -3.72 4.41 0.26
N MET A 205 -4.09 3.31 0.92
CA MET A 205 -5.23 2.49 0.52
C MET A 205 -6.55 3.28 0.53
N ALA A 206 -6.77 4.13 1.52
CA ALA A 206 -7.95 4.98 1.60
C ALA A 206 -7.99 6.08 0.52
N ALA A 207 -6.83 6.56 0.06
CA ALA A 207 -6.72 7.59 -0.98
C ALA A 207 -6.89 7.02 -2.40
N LEU A 208 -6.52 5.75 -2.64
CA LEU A 208 -6.59 5.13 -3.97
C LEU A 208 -7.95 5.26 -4.68
N PRO A 209 -9.11 5.04 -4.03
CA PRO A 209 -10.41 5.18 -4.68
C PRO A 209 -10.75 6.63 -5.06
N LEU A 210 -10.10 7.62 -4.42
CA LEU A 210 -10.30 9.05 -4.71
C LEU A 210 -9.41 9.52 -5.86
N ILE A 211 -8.22 8.95 -6.02
CA ILE A 211 -7.24 9.38 -7.04
C ILE A 211 -7.43 8.61 -8.35
N ASN A 212 -7.79 7.32 -8.30
CA ASN A 212 -8.01 6.52 -9.51
C ASN A 212 -9.32 6.91 -10.20
N ALA A 213 -9.25 7.44 -11.42
CA ALA A 213 -10.40 7.88 -12.20
C ALA A 213 -11.47 6.79 -12.38
N ARG A 214 -11.07 5.51 -12.58
CA ARG A 214 -12.01 4.39 -12.74
C ARG A 214 -12.78 4.08 -11.48
N ALA A 215 -12.09 4.12 -10.34
CA ALA A 215 -12.69 3.90 -9.02
C ALA A 215 -13.58 5.08 -8.64
N ARG A 216 -13.12 6.31 -8.89
CA ARG A 216 -13.85 7.54 -8.60
C ARG A 216 -15.18 7.61 -9.34
N MET A 217 -15.25 7.17 -10.60
CA MET A 217 -16.52 7.08 -11.33
C MET A 217 -17.47 6.00 -10.79
N ALA A 218 -16.95 4.95 -10.14
CA ALA A 218 -17.79 3.98 -9.45
C ALA A 218 -18.35 4.53 -8.12
N LEU A 219 -17.65 5.49 -7.49
CA LEU A 219 -18.05 6.15 -6.23
C LEU A 219 -18.96 7.36 -6.44
N TYR A 220 -18.81 8.06 -7.56
CA TYR A 220 -19.57 9.27 -7.93
C TYR A 220 -20.18 9.10 -9.32
N PRO A 221 -21.29 8.34 -9.45
CA PRO A 221 -21.90 8.04 -10.75
C PRO A 221 -22.46 9.28 -11.46
N GLU A 222 -22.70 10.38 -10.73
CA GLU A 222 -23.09 11.68 -11.32
C GLU A 222 -22.00 12.33 -12.19
N ASN A 223 -20.72 11.98 -11.99
CA ASN A 223 -19.59 12.60 -12.71
C ASN A 223 -19.17 11.81 -13.96
N ARG A 224 -20.12 11.18 -14.65
CA ARG A 224 -19.81 10.44 -15.89
C ARG A 224 -19.33 11.42 -16.97
N VAL A 225 -18.09 11.22 -17.41
CA VAL A 225 -17.55 11.91 -18.58
C VAL A 225 -18.17 11.24 -19.81
N VAL A 226 -19.08 11.96 -20.48
CA VAL A 226 -19.59 11.57 -21.80
C VAL A 226 -18.64 12.19 -22.82
N LEU A 227 -18.09 11.38 -23.72
CA LEU A 227 -17.38 11.91 -24.88
C LEU A 227 -18.43 12.57 -25.78
N GLU A 228 -18.37 13.88 -25.95
CA GLU A 228 -19.14 14.55 -27.01
C GLU A 228 -18.67 14.00 -28.36
N GLN A 229 -19.62 13.50 -29.13
CA GLN A 229 -19.39 13.09 -30.51
C GLN A 229 -19.48 14.35 -31.37
N GLU A 230 -18.36 14.73 -32.01
CA GLU A 230 -18.31 15.76 -33.06
C GLU A 230 -18.58 15.14 -34.44
#